data_AF-A0AA88GX47-F1
#
_entry.id   AF-A0AA88GX47-F1
#
_cell.length_a   1.000
_cell.length_b   1.000
_cell.length_c   1.000
_cell.angle_alpha   90.00
_cell.angle_beta   90.00
_cell.angle_gamma   90.00
#
_symmetry.space_group_name_H-M   'P 1'
#
loop_
_entity.id
_entity.type
_entity.pdbx_description
1 polymer ?
#
loop_
_entity_poly.entity_id
_entity_poly.type
_entity_poly.pdbx_seq_one_letter_code
_entity_poly.pdbx_strand_id
1 'polypeptide(L)'
;MASNNVFQLECSLSSQSNPNQVRTYRGQVNLNDEHLQLQGLNNNQFIIAKLDSRDGSQLTFKYAQGSGQVVIDTTTRSIQIKDRTLGEYQGTFDITN
;
A
#
# COMPACT_ATOMS: atom_id res chain seq x y z
N MET A 1 -20.75 14.40 -1.96
CA MET A 1 -20.28 13.26 -2.77
C MET A 1 -19.88 12.17 -1.79
N ALA A 2 -20.42 10.96 -1.90
CA ALA A 2 -19.98 9.86 -1.04
C ALA A 2 -18.53 9.55 -1.41
N SER A 3 -17.60 9.89 -0.52
CA SER A 3 -16.22 9.41 -0.63
C SER A 3 -16.31 7.89 -0.70
N ASN A 4 -15.81 7.27 -1.77
CA ASN A 4 -15.68 5.81 -1.80
C ASN A 4 -14.68 5.44 -0.70
N ASN A 5 -15.20 5.12 0.48
CA ASN A 5 -14.42 4.73 1.65
C ASN A 5 -13.80 3.34 1.48
N VAL A 6 -14.10 2.67 0.37
CA VAL A 6 -13.54 1.37 0.01
C VAL A 6 -13.13 1.45 -1.45
N PHE A 7 -11.88 1.08 -1.74
CA PHE A 7 -11.39 0.99 -3.11
C PHE A 7 -10.40 -0.17 -3.26
N GLN A 8 -10.41 -0.78 -4.45
CA GLN A 8 -9.41 -1.77 -4.81
C GLN A 8 -8.25 -1.09 -5.53
N LEU A 9 -7.04 -1.64 -5.38
CA LEU A 9 -5.87 -1.13 -6.06
C LEU A 9 -4.99 -2.27 -6.59
N GLU A 10 -4.31 -1.99 -7.70
CA GLU A 10 -3.22 -2.80 -8.23
C GLU A 10 -1.99 -1.92 -8.43
N CYS A 11 -0.82 -2.41 -8.03
CA CYS A 11 0.41 -1.64 -8.11
C CYS A 11 1.63 -2.50 -8.48
N SER A 12 2.60 -1.85 -9.13
CA SER A 12 3.93 -2.39 -9.38
C SER A 12 4.95 -1.52 -8.69
N LEU A 13 5.73 -2.11 -7.79
CA LEU A 13 6.66 -1.41 -6.91
C LEU A 13 8.09 -1.86 -7.19
N SER A 14 9.00 -0.91 -7.40
CA SER A 14 10.43 -1.18 -7.49
C SER A 14 11.10 -1.00 -6.13
N SER A 15 12.02 -1.90 -5.79
CA SER A 15 12.88 -1.72 -4.62
C SER A 15 13.78 -0.50 -4.79
N GLN A 16 13.88 0.33 -3.75
CA GLN A 16 14.80 1.45 -3.74
C GLN A 16 16.27 1.01 -3.73
N SER A 17 16.58 -0.14 -3.10
CA SER A 17 17.96 -0.66 -3.04
C SER A 17 18.35 -1.43 -4.30
N ASN A 18 17.39 -1.92 -5.08
CA ASN A 18 17.62 -2.61 -6.35
C ASN A 18 16.42 -2.41 -7.30
N PRO A 19 16.43 -1.39 -8.19
CA PRO A 19 15.29 -1.05 -9.04
C PRO A 19 14.79 -2.17 -9.97
N ASN A 20 15.65 -3.15 -10.27
CA ASN A 20 15.30 -4.31 -11.09
C ASN A 20 14.41 -5.32 -10.33
N GLN A 21 14.36 -5.22 -8.99
CA GLN A 21 13.48 -6.04 -8.17
C GLN A 21 12.10 -5.38 -8.11
N VAL A 22 11.19 -5.87 -8.95
CA VAL A 22 9.80 -5.39 -9.02
C VAL A 22 8.86 -6.36 -8.32
N ARG A 23 7.98 -5.81 -7.49
CA ARG A 23 6.92 -6.54 -6.79
C ARG A 23 5.56 -6.00 -7.20
N THR A 24 4.67 -6.90 -7.60
CA THR A 24 3.30 -6.55 -7.96
C THR A 24 2.34 -6.98 -6.87
N TYR A 25 1.40 -6.11 -6.54
CA TYR A 25 0.37 -6.36 -5.54
C TYR A 25 -1.00 -6.00 -6.08
N ARG A 26 -2.01 -6.74 -5.64
CA ARG A 26 -3.42 -6.38 -5.77
C ARG A 26 -4.06 -6.42 -4.39
N GLY A 27 -4.97 -5.50 -4.11
CA GLY A 27 -5.64 -5.49 -2.83
C GLY A 27 -6.71 -4.43 -2.69
N GLN A 28 -7.03 -4.11 -1.45
CA GLN A 28 -8.13 -3.24 -1.08
C GLN A 28 -7.74 -2.36 0.10
N VAL A 29 -8.15 -1.09 0.02
CA VAL A 29 -8.18 -0.15 1.13
C VAL A 29 -9.63 -0.02 1.57
N ASN A 30 -9.88 -0.23 2.85
CA ASN A 30 -11.17 0.00 3.48
C ASN A 30 -10.98 1.01 4.61
N LEU A 31 -11.40 2.25 4.37
CA LEU A 31 -11.33 3.37 5.30
C LEU A 31 -12.49 3.42 6.30
N ASN A 32 -13.54 2.59 6.12
CA ASN A 32 -14.58 2.41 7.14
C ASN A 32 -14.04 1.54 8.27
N ASP A 33 -13.35 0.44 7.91
CA ASP A 33 -12.74 -0.46 8.87
C ASP A 33 -11.29 -0.08 9.19
N GLU A 34 -10.73 0.92 8.51
CA GLU A 34 -9.36 1.41 8.72
C GLU A 34 -8.26 0.36 8.43
N HIS A 35 -8.48 -0.45 7.40
CA HIS A 35 -7.56 -1.52 7.01
C HIS A 35 -7.08 -1.40 5.57
N LEU A 36 -5.85 -1.83 5.35
CA LEU A 36 -5.24 -2.12 4.07
C LEU A 36 -4.93 -3.61 4.00
N GLN A 37 -5.28 -4.25 2.88
CA GLN A 37 -4.90 -5.62 2.57
C GLN A 37 -4.30 -5.69 1.16
N LEU A 38 -3.09 -6.24 1.00
CA LEU A 38 -2.44 -6.44 -0.30
C LEU A 38 -1.94 -7.88 -0.42
N GLN A 39 -2.25 -8.52 -1.55
CA GLN A 39 -1.72 -9.82 -1.97
C GLN A 39 -0.67 -9.60 -3.06
N GLY A 40 0.54 -10.08 -2.84
CA GLY A 40 1.61 -10.09 -3.82
C GLY A 40 1.32 -11.12 -4.92
N LEU A 41 1.35 -10.69 -6.18
CA LEU A 41 1.05 -11.53 -7.33
C LEU A 41 2.28 -12.29 -7.84
N ASN A 42 3.48 -11.74 -7.59
CA ASN A 42 4.75 -12.31 -8.07
C ASN A 42 5.77 -12.60 -6.96
N ASN A 43 5.37 -12.50 -5.69
CA ASN A 43 6.27 -12.59 -4.55
C ASN A 43 5.71 -13.37 -3.34
N ASN A 44 4.50 -13.94 -3.45
CA ASN A 44 3.80 -14.71 -2.40
C ASN A 44 3.67 -14.00 -1.04
N GLN A 45 3.71 -12.67 -0.99
CA GLN A 45 3.57 -11.92 0.25
C GLN A 45 2.15 -11.45 0.49
N PHE A 46 1.80 -11.30 1.76
CA PHE A 46 0.55 -10.72 2.18
C PHE A 46 0.84 -9.57 3.14
N ILE A 47 0.24 -8.41 2.88
CA ILE A 47 0.37 -7.23 3.72
C ILE A 47 -1.00 -6.93 4.30
N ILE A 48 -1.06 -6.88 5.63
CA ILE A 48 -2.23 -6.42 6.37
C ILE A 48 -1.75 -5.32 7.32
N ALA A 49 -2.28 -4.13 7.13
CA ALA A 49 -1.91 -2.95 7.90
C ALA A 49 -3.16 -2.19 8.34
N LYS A 50 -3.06 -1.53 9.49
CA LYS A 50 -4.11 -0.66 10.03
C LYS A 50 -3.76 0.79 9.76
N LEU A 51 -4.77 1.60 9.48
CA LEU A 51 -4.57 3.02 9.31
C LEU A 51 -4.07 3.63 10.63
N ASP A 52 -3.05 4.46 10.51
CA ASP A 52 -2.42 5.19 11.60
C ASP A 52 -2.73 6.70 11.52
N SER A 53 -2.70 7.27 10.31
CA SER A 53 -2.99 8.69 10.09
C SER A 53 -3.54 8.98 8.70
N ARG A 54 -4.29 10.09 8.59
CA ARG A 54 -4.77 10.68 7.33
C ARG A 54 -4.36 12.15 7.32
N ASP A 55 -3.61 12.56 6.30
CA ASP A 55 -3.23 13.96 6.07
C ASP A 55 -3.55 14.34 4.62
N GLY A 56 -4.68 15.02 4.43
CA GLY A 56 -5.21 15.30 3.09
C GLY A 56 -5.48 14.03 2.28
N SER A 57 -4.75 13.85 1.17
CA SER A 57 -4.83 12.66 0.33
C SER A 57 -3.85 11.55 0.72
N GLN A 58 -2.98 11.81 1.70
CA GLN A 58 -2.02 10.84 2.19
C GLN A 58 -2.62 10.00 3.32
N LEU A 59 -2.48 8.69 3.17
CA LEU A 59 -2.93 7.67 4.11
C LEU A 59 -1.71 6.87 4.57
N THR A 60 -1.45 6.87 5.87
CA THR A 60 -0.38 6.06 6.45
C THR A 60 -0.98 4.86 7.18
N PHE A 61 -0.55 3.66 6.80
CA PHE A 61 -0.93 2.41 7.43
C PHE A 61 0.29 1.77 8.10
N LYS A 62 0.13 1.23 9.31
CA LYS A 62 1.17 0.50 10.04
C LYS A 62 0.82 -0.97 10.18
N TYR A 63 1.84 -1.81 10.12
CA TYR A 63 1.68 -3.23 10.38
C TYR A 63 1.34 -3.44 11.86
N ALA A 64 0.56 -4.47 12.17
CA ALA A 64 0.17 -4.75 13.56
C ALA A 64 1.38 -5.05 14.47
N GLN A 65 2.49 -5.51 13.89
CA GLN A 65 3.73 -5.84 14.59
C GLN A 65 4.91 -5.25 13.83
N GLY A 66 5.79 -4.55 14.53
CA GLY A 66 7.03 -3.99 13.98
C GLY A 66 6.94 -2.54 13.49
N SER A 67 8.01 -2.09 12.83
CA SER A 67 8.17 -0.71 12.34
C SER A 67 7.84 -0.55 10.85
N GLY A 68 7.17 -1.54 10.26
CA GLY A 68 6.74 -1.47 8.87
C GLY A 68 5.61 -0.47 8.69
N GLN A 69 5.54 0.14 7.51
CA GLN A 69 4.42 1.01 7.11
C GLN A 69 4.15 0.92 5.62
N VAL A 70 2.91 1.26 5.24
CA VAL A 70 2.50 1.53 3.86
C VAL A 70 1.96 2.95 3.79
N VAL A 71 2.49 3.75 2.88
CA VAL A 71 2.01 5.11 2.62
C VAL A 71 1.36 5.12 1.25
N ILE A 72 0.14 5.61 1.18
CA ILE A 72 -0.63 5.75 -0.06
C ILE A 72 -1.01 7.22 -0.21
N ASP A 73 -0.69 7.83 -1.34
CA ASP A 73 -1.24 9.14 -1.70
C ASP A 73 -2.22 8.95 -2.86
N THR A 74 -3.50 9.19 -2.58
CA THR A 74 -4.58 8.99 -3.54
C THR A 74 -4.63 10.04 -4.64
N THR A 75 -4.00 11.20 -4.45
CA THR A 75 -3.93 12.26 -5.46
C THR A 75 -2.86 11.95 -6.50
N THR A 76 -1.65 11.63 -6.03
CA THR A 76 -0.52 11.28 -6.92
C THR A 76 -0.55 9.83 -7.38
N ARG A 77 -1.48 9.03 -6.86
CA ARG A 77 -1.57 7.58 -7.07
C ARG A 77 -0.25 6.88 -6.76
N SER A 78 0.45 7.35 -5.74
CA SER A 78 1.72 6.78 -5.30
C SER A 78 1.53 5.89 -4.10
N ILE A 79 2.33 4.84 -4.03
CA ILE A 79 2.35 3.90 -2.92
C ILE A 79 3.80 3.56 -2.57
N GLN A 80 4.08 3.55 -1.28
CA GLN A 80 5.36 3.19 -0.71
C GLN A 80 5.15 2.14 0.37
N ILE A 81 5.91 1.06 0.30
CA ILE A 81 5.91 -0.02 1.28
C ILE A 81 7.29 -0.05 1.90
N LYS A 82 7.35 0.19 3.21
CA LYS A 82 8.57 0.10 4.00
C LYS A 82 8.39 -1.01 5.01
N ASP A 83 9.21 -2.05 4.91
CA ASP A 83 9.20 -3.14 5.86
C ASP A 83 10.65 -3.55 6.19
N ARG A 84 10.92 -3.89 7.45
CA ARG A 84 12.28 -4.22 7.90
C ARG A 84 12.85 -5.46 7.21
N THR A 85 12.00 -6.43 6.88
CA THR A 85 12.37 -7.69 6.23
C THR A 85 12.39 -7.55 4.70
N LEU A 86 11.50 -6.72 4.15
CA LEU A 86 11.38 -6.58 2.70
C LEU A 86 12.32 -5.52 2.13
N GLY A 87 12.62 -4.47 2.90
CA GLY A 87 13.22 -3.23 2.43
C GLY A 87 12.16 -2.20 2.06
N GLU A 88 12.55 -1.21 1.26
CA GLU A 88 11.69 -0.12 0.84
C GLU A 88 11.35 -0.25 -0.65
N TYR A 89 10.06 -0.26 -0.95
CA TYR A 89 9.51 -0.36 -2.30
C TYR A 89 8.60 0.83 -2.59
N GLN A 90 8.65 1.32 -3.81
CA GLN A 90 7.79 2.43 -4.23
C GLN A 90 7.32 2.26 -5.66
N GLY A 91 6.16 2.83 -5.96
CA GLY A 91 5.62 2.87 -7.31
C GLY A 91 4.30 3.61 -7.36
N THR A 92 3.60 3.42 -8.46
CA THR A 92 2.25 3.93 -8.66
C THR A 92 1.23 2.80 -8.58
N PHE A 93 -0.02 3.15 -8.28
CA PHE A 93 -1.14 2.23 -8.29
C PHE A 93 -2.28 2.74 -9.16
N ASP A 94 -3.08 1.82 -9.67
CA ASP A 94 -4.36 2.14 -10.28
C ASP A 94 -5.50 1.66 -9.38
N ILE A 95 -6.57 2.46 -9.32
CA ILE A 95 -7.81 2.07 -8.66
C ILE A 95 -8.60 1.21 -9.64
N THR A 96 -8.86 -0.03 -9.25
CA THR A 96 -9.72 -0.95 -10.01
C THR A 96 -11.11 -0.96 -9.39
N ASN A 97 -12.15 -1.01 -10.24
CA ASN A 97 -13.55 -1.11 -9.80
C ASN A 97 -13.98 -2.58 -9.66
#